data_AF-A0A183GZE2-F1
#
_entry.id   AF-A0A183GZE2-F1
#
_cell.length_a   1.000
_cell.length_b   1.000
_cell.length_c   1.000
_cell.angle_alpha   90.00
_cell.angle_beta   90.00
_cell.angle_gamma   90.00
#
_symmetry.space_group_name_H-M   'P 1'
#
loop_
_entity.id
_entity.type
_entity.pdbx_description
1 polymer ?
#
loop_
_entity_poly.entity_id
_entity_poly.type
_entity_poly.pdbx_seq_one_letter_code
_entity_poly.pdbx_strand_id
1 'polypeptide(L)' 'MEWQKSELPHAHILIWLYDKISSNEIDDVISTEIPDPDVDKDLYEVVTKNMIHGLCDTLNPKSPYMI' A
#
# COMPACT_ATOMS: atom_id res chain seq x y z
N MET A 1 -0.19 20.29 8.43
CA MET A 1 1.19 19.79 8.29
C MET A 1 1.03 18.30 8.05
N GLU A 2 1.11 17.87 6.80
CA GLU A 2 0.82 16.50 6.39
C GLU A 2 2.16 15.79 6.21
N TRP A 3 2.45 14.84 7.09
CA TRP A 3 3.73 14.15 7.13
C TRP A 3 3.58 12.82 6.39
N GLN A 4 4.14 12.75 5.18
CA GLN A 4 4.16 11.54 4.38
C GLN A 4 5.59 11.00 4.38
N LYS A 5 5.90 10.01 5.23
CA LYS A 5 7.22 9.36 5.21
C LYS A 5 7.28 8.41 4.02
N SER A 6 8.13 8.77 3.06
CA SER A 6 8.46 7.98 1.89
C SER A 6 9.79 7.26 2.11
N GLU A 7 9.76 6.02 2.58
CA GLU A 7 10.93 5.13 2.44
C GLU A 7 10.58 3.85 1.68
N LEU A 8 9.90 4.02 0.56
CA LEU A 8 9.97 3.14 -0.59
C LEU A 8 10.22 4.01 -1.83
N PRO A 9 10.88 3.52 -2.90
CA PRO A 9 11.03 4.27 -4.12
C PRO A 9 9.62 4.63 -4.63
N HIS A 10 9.26 5.89 -4.50
CA HIS A 10 7.96 6.40 -4.93
C HIS A 10 7.85 6.19 -6.44
N ALA A 11 7.09 5.17 -6.84
CA ALA A 11 6.83 4.87 -8.23
C ALA A 11 5.62 5.69 -8.67
N HIS A 12 5.85 6.66 -9.55
CA HIS A 12 4.76 7.31 -10.28
C HIS A 12 4.32 6.38 -11.42
N ILE A 13 3.28 5.57 -11.17
CA ILE A 13 2.69 4.69 -12.18
C ILE A 13 1.55 5.44 -12.87
N LEU A 14 1.71 5.75 -14.16
CA LEU A 14 0.66 6.35 -14.98
C LEU A 14 -0.12 5.24 -15.70
N ILE A 15 -1.43 5.17 -15.46
CA ILE A 15 -2.34 4.20 -16.07
C ILE A 15 -3.30 4.95 -16.99
N TRP A 16 -3.49 4.44 -18.21
CA TRP A 16 -4.46 4.97 -19.16
C TRP A 16 -5.73 4.12 -19.08
N LEU A 17 -6.86 4.77 -18.81
CA LEU A 17 -8.18 4.13 -18.80
C LEU A 17 -8.88 4.44 -20.12
N TYR A 18 -9.60 3.45 -20.67
CA TYR A 18 -10.39 3.63 -21.88
C TYR A 18 -11.63 4.49 -21.58
N ASP A 19 -12.32 4.16 -20.51
CA ASP A 19 -13.48 4.90 -20.02
C ASP A 19 -13.10 5.85 -18.89
N LYS A 20 -13.81 6.97 -18.80
CA LYS A 20 -13.65 7.93 -17.71
C LYS A 20 -14.32 7.36 -16.46
N ILE A 21 -13.53 7.15 -15.42
CA ILE A 21 -14.02 6.84 -14.08
C ILE A 21 -14.30 8.12 -13.28
N SER A 22 -15.38 8.12 -12.52
CA SER A 22 -15.69 9.16 -11.55
C SER A 22 -14.94 8.91 -10.23
N SER A 23 -14.80 9.95 -9.41
CA SER A 23 -14.08 9.83 -8.13
C SER A 23 -14.64 8.76 -7.20
N ASN A 24 -15.93 8.43 -7.34
CA ASN A 24 -16.62 7.47 -6.49
C ASN A 24 -16.42 6.02 -6.96
N GLU A 25 -15.89 5.82 -8.18
CA GLU A 25 -15.63 4.51 -8.79
C GLU A 25 -14.14 4.14 -8.70
N ILE A 26 -13.30 5.00 -8.13
CA ILE A 26 -11.85 4.77 -8.02
C ILE A 26 -11.57 3.52 -7.20
N ASP A 27 -12.24 3.36 -6.07
CA ASP A 27 -12.02 2.23 -5.15
C ASP A 27 -12.44 0.89 -5.78
N ASP A 28 -13.39 0.90 -6.73
CA ASP A 28 -13.82 -0.29 -7.46
C ASP A 28 -12.79 -0.73 -8.52
N VAL A 29 -11.98 0.21 -9.01
CA VAL A 29 -10.99 -0.02 -10.08
C VAL A 29 -9.59 -0.19 -9.52
N ILE A 30 -9.27 0.50 -8.43
CA ILE A 30 -7.97 0.51 -7.78
C ILE A 30 -8.19 0.10 -6.32
N SER A 31 -8.08 -1.20 -6.07
CA SER A 31 -8.04 -1.75 -4.72
C SER A 31 -6.62 -2.22 -4.40
N THR A 32 -6.25 -2.13 -3.13
CA THR A 32 -4.99 -2.71 -2.63
C THR A 32 -5.36 -3.92 -1.79
N GLU A 33 -5.33 -5.11 -2.39
CA GLU A 33 -5.63 -6.36 -1.69
C GLU A 33 -4.35 -7.05 -1.24
N ILE A 34 -4.40 -7.71 -0.07
CA ILE A 34 -3.34 -8.62 0.35
C ILE A 34 -3.58 -9.95 -0.38
N PRO A 35 -2.59 -10.49 -1.11
CA PRO A 35 -2.75 -11.75 -1.83
C PRO A 35 -3.15 -12.90 -0.91
N ASP A 36 -3.82 -13.92 -1.44
CA ASP A 36 -4.06 -15.16 -0.69
C ASP A 36 -2.77 -16.01 -0.68
N PRO A 37 -2.20 -16.34 0.49
CA PRO A 37 -1.00 -17.16 0.58
C PRO A 37 -1.17 -18.59 0.04
N ASP A 38 -2.39 -19.12 -0.03
CA ASP A 38 -2.67 -20.46 -0.57
C ASP A 38 -2.77 -20.44 -2.11
N VAL A 39 -2.98 -19.26 -2.71
CA VAL A 39 -3.06 -19.06 -4.17
C VAL A 39 -1.73 -18.58 -4.74
N ASP A 40 -1.10 -17.59 -4.10
CA ASP A 40 0.20 -17.04 -4.52
C ASP A 40 1.03 -16.63 -3.30
N LYS A 41 1.78 -17.60 -2.79
CA LYS A 41 2.63 -17.44 -1.61
C LYS A 41 3.77 -16.45 -1.84
N ASP A 42 4.36 -16.43 -3.02
CA ASP A 42 5.51 -15.57 -3.32
C ASP A 42 5.08 -14.10 -3.36
N LEU A 43 3.95 -13.81 -4.01
CA LEU A 43 3.37 -12.47 -4.01
C LEU A 43 2.94 -12.05 -2.61
N TYR A 44 2.32 -12.95 -1.85
CA TYR A 44 1.96 -12.70 -0.46
C TYR A 44 3.19 -12.32 0.38
N GLU A 45 4.29 -13.07 0.30
CA GLU A 45 5.52 -12.78 1.04
C GLU A 45 6.12 -11.41 0.64
N VAL A 46 6.10 -11.07 -0.65
CA VAL A 46 6.61 -9.77 -1.13
C VAL A 46 5.73 -8.61 -0.65
N VAL A 47 4.41 -8.73 -0.78
CA VAL A 47 3.46 -7.69 -0.37
C VAL A 47 3.50 -7.51 1.15
N THR A 48 3.46 -8.60 1.91
CA THR A 48 3.49 -8.54 3.39
C THR A 48 4.81 -7.98 3.91
N LYS A 49 5.94 -8.31 3.29
CA LYS A 49 7.25 -7.81 3.74
C LYS A 49 7.48 -6.33 3.42
N ASN A 50 6.99 -5.86 2.27
CA ASN A 50 7.35 -4.53 1.76
C ASN A 50 6.23 -3.50 1.87
N MET A 51 4.96 -3.91 1.76
CA MET A 51 3.81 -3.00 1.74
C MET A 51 3.10 -2.91 3.09
N ILE A 52 3.14 -3.98 3.90
CA ILE A 52 2.62 -3.93 5.26
C ILE A 52 3.69 -3.31 6.15
N HIS A 53 3.40 -2.10 6.65
CA HIS A 53 4.20 -1.52 7.71
C HIS A 53 4.08 -2.44 8.93
N GLY A 54 5.21 -3.01 9.38
CA GLY A 54 5.23 -3.79 10.63
C GLY A 54 4.66 -2.96 11.78
N LEU A 55 3.94 -3.62 12.70
CA LEU A 55 3.18 -3.03 13.82
C LEU A 55 3.57 -1.58 14.14
N CYS A 56 2.81 -0.65 13.56
CA CYS A 56 2.81 0.72 14.01
C CYS A 56 2.14 0.71 15.40
N ASP A 57 2.93 1.05 16.41
CA ASP A 57 2.47 1.76 17.61
C ASP A 57 1.83 1.01 18.76
N THR A 58 2.53 -0.02 19.25
CA THR A 58 2.68 -0.20 20.72
C THR A 58 4.04 -0.80 21.12
N LEU A 59 4.73 -1.49 20.20
CA LEU A 59 5.94 -2.26 20.51
C LEU A 59 7.26 -1.65 19.99
N ASN A 60 7.21 -0.56 19.21
CA ASN A 60 8.42 0.10 18.69
C ASN A 60 8.39 1.63 18.86
N PRO A 61 8.76 2.14 20.05
CA PRO A 61 8.81 3.58 20.34
C PRO A 61 9.88 4.36 19.54
N LYS A 62 10.68 3.68 18.71
CA LYS A 62 11.65 4.31 17.78
C LYS A 62 11.13 4.38 16.34
N SER A 63 9.93 3.83 16.07
CA SER A 63 9.28 4.03 14.79
C SER A 63 9.03 5.54 14.63
N PRO A 64 9.49 6.17 13.53
CA PRO A 64 9.33 7.62 13.40
C PRO A 64 7.87 8.01 13.15
N TYR A 65 6.96 7.04 12.98
CA TYR A 65 5.53 7.27 12.78
C TYR A 65 4.85 7.27 14.15
N MET A 66 4.85 8.42 14.80
CA MET A 66 3.84 8.89 15.76
C MET A 66 4.17 10.34 16.09
N ILE A 67 3.39 11.26 15.53
CA ILE A 67 3.13 12.57 16.12
C ILE A 67 1.64 12.61 16.40
#